data_AF-A0A2G4JIS3-F1
#
_entry.id   AF-A0A2G4JIS3-F1
#
_cell.length_a   1.000
_cell.length_b   1.000
_cell.length_c   1.000
_cell.angle_alpha   90.00
_cell.angle_beta   90.00
_cell.angle_gamma   90.00
#
_symmetry.space_group_name_H-M   'P 1'
#
loop_
_entity.id
_entity.type
_entity.pdbx_description
1 polymer ?
#
loop_
_entity_poly.entity_id
_entity_poly.type
_entity_poly.pdbx_seq_one_letter_code
_entity_poly.pdbx_strand_id
1 'polypeptide(L)'
;MELHNPRIRYSLFALWLLIVGGALYLYFFQREAVQTELRNALSASFWIAVAAYLLIGALRAFTLVPATFPLLIAMPFFDPWVLLALTLPCIAISSSICYFFAEAIHMDELFEHKYPKQIRRLKELLQSYQLPIIIGWSFMLFLPTDLICYVCGTLKINYKKFLFGVVIGEGTVYGTYIFLGDWALRR
;
A
#
# COMPACT_ATOMS: atom_id res chain seq x y z
N MET A 1 23.86 -6.21 -2.69
CA MET A 1 23.64 -7.65 -2.89
C MET A 1 22.85 -7.81 -4.18
N GLU A 2 23.54 -7.86 -5.31
CA GLU A 2 22.90 -8.01 -6.63
C GLU A 2 22.43 -9.46 -6.77
N LEU A 3 21.11 -9.68 -6.81
CA LEU A 3 20.50 -10.99 -7.03
C LEU A 3 20.69 -11.39 -8.50
N HIS A 4 21.87 -11.89 -8.84
CA HIS A 4 22.30 -12.25 -10.21
C HIS A 4 21.60 -13.50 -10.79
N ASN A 5 20.74 -14.19 -10.02
CA ASN A 5 20.13 -15.45 -10.47
C ASN A 5 18.64 -15.28 -10.82
N PRO A 6 18.25 -15.33 -12.11
CA PRO A 6 16.87 -15.10 -12.54
C PRO A 6 15.88 -16.09 -11.91
N ARG A 7 16.31 -17.33 -11.63
CA ARG A 7 15.47 -18.35 -10.97
C ARG A 7 15.06 -17.96 -9.55
N ILE A 8 15.94 -17.31 -8.78
CA ILE A 8 15.63 -16.86 -7.42
C ILE A 8 14.65 -15.67 -7.47
N ARG A 9 14.80 -14.78 -8.46
CA ARG A 9 13.86 -13.68 -8.70
C ARG A 9 12.46 -14.22 -9.04
N TYR A 10 12.36 -15.21 -9.92
CA TYR A 10 11.08 -15.85 -10.24
C TYR A 10 10.49 -16.61 -9.05
N SER A 11 11.29 -17.30 -8.24
CA SER A 11 10.79 -17.97 -7.04
C SER A 11 10.30 -16.98 -5.98
N LEU A 12 10.98 -15.85 -5.78
CA LEU A 12 10.51 -14.78 -4.90
C LEU A 12 9.21 -14.15 -5.42
N PHE A 13 9.10 -13.94 -6.73
CA PHE A 13 7.88 -13.44 -7.35
C PHE A 13 6.73 -14.44 -7.26
N ALA A 14 6.99 -15.73 -7.45
CA ALA A 14 5.99 -16.80 -7.32
C ALA A 14 5.54 -16.98 -5.87
N LEU A 15 6.48 -16.93 -4.92
CA LEU A 15 6.19 -16.94 -3.48
C LEU A 15 5.36 -15.72 -3.09
N TRP A 16 5.71 -14.54 -3.61
CA TRP A 16 4.93 -13.33 -3.43
C TRP A 16 3.52 -13.47 -4.01
N LEU A 17 3.38 -13.92 -5.26
CA LEU A 17 2.07 -14.18 -5.89
C LEU A 17 1.24 -15.20 -5.09
N LEU A 18 1.88 -16.20 -4.48
CA LEU A 18 1.23 -17.15 -3.57
C LEU A 18 0.75 -16.47 -2.29
N ILE A 19 1.57 -15.61 -1.69
CA ILE A 19 1.19 -14.83 -0.49
C ILE A 19 0.04 -13.86 -0.84
N VAL A 20 0.13 -13.15 -1.96
CA VAL A 20 -0.94 -12.26 -2.46
C VAL A 20 -2.20 -13.06 -2.73
N GLY A 21 -2.11 -14.19 -3.44
CA GLY A 21 -3.24 -15.06 -3.76
C GLY A 21 -3.90 -15.64 -2.51
N GLY A 22 -3.10 -16.08 -1.53
CA GLY A 22 -3.60 -16.55 -0.23
C GLY A 22 -4.26 -15.44 0.58
N ALA A 23 -3.69 -14.24 0.60
CA ALA A 23 -4.28 -13.10 1.28
C ALA A 23 -5.57 -12.62 0.60
N LEU A 24 -5.61 -12.60 -0.73
CA LEU A 24 -6.83 -12.32 -1.49
C LEU A 24 -7.90 -13.37 -1.27
N TYR A 25 -7.52 -14.66 -1.20
CA TYR A 25 -8.42 -15.75 -0.85
C TYR A 25 -9.04 -15.55 0.53
N LEU A 26 -8.21 -15.29 1.56
CA LEU A 26 -8.70 -14.99 2.90
C LEU A 26 -9.57 -13.73 2.93
N TYR A 27 -9.24 -12.72 2.13
CA TYR A 27 -10.01 -11.47 2.04
C TYR A 27 -11.39 -11.67 1.39
N PHE A 28 -11.48 -12.45 0.31
CA PHE A 28 -12.76 -12.67 -0.40
C PHE A 28 -13.62 -13.75 0.25
N PHE A 29 -13.02 -14.82 0.80
CA PHE A 29 -13.76 -15.97 1.33
C PHE A 29 -13.90 -16.00 2.86
N GLN A 30 -13.02 -15.34 3.62
CA GLN A 30 -12.98 -15.38 5.10
C GLN A 30 -13.07 -13.98 5.71
N ARG A 31 -13.68 -13.04 4.99
CA ARG A 31 -13.73 -11.62 5.36
C ARG A 31 -14.26 -11.37 6.78
N GLU A 32 -15.34 -12.05 7.14
CA GLU A 32 -15.98 -11.92 8.46
C GLU A 32 -15.12 -12.48 9.60
N ALA A 33 -14.42 -13.59 9.36
CA ALA A 33 -13.51 -14.16 10.35
C ALA A 33 -12.33 -13.22 10.60
N VAL A 34 -11.72 -12.68 9.54
CA VAL A 34 -10.62 -11.72 9.64
C VAL A 34 -11.06 -10.44 10.36
N GLN A 35 -12.26 -9.93 10.07
CA GLN A 35 -12.79 -8.75 10.75
C GLN A 35 -13.03 -8.99 12.23
N THR A 36 -13.59 -10.14 12.59
CA THR A 36 -13.86 -10.52 13.99
C THR A 36 -12.57 -10.66 14.78
N GLU A 37 -11.58 -11.39 14.26
CA GLU A 37 -10.28 -11.56 14.91
C GLU A 37 -9.52 -10.24 15.03
N LEU A 38 -9.60 -9.38 14.00
CA LEU A 38 -8.98 -8.07 14.05
C LEU A 38 -9.61 -7.19 15.14
N ARG A 39 -10.95 -7.21 15.25
CA ARG A 39 -11.67 -6.49 16.31
C ARG A 39 -11.32 -7.02 17.70
N ASN A 40 -11.21 -8.34 17.85
CA ASN A 40 -10.80 -8.98 19.09
C ASN A 40 -9.37 -8.57 19.48
N ALA A 41 -8.42 -8.61 18.55
CA ALA A 41 -7.04 -8.19 18.76
C ALA A 41 -6.92 -6.70 19.12
N LEU A 42 -7.69 -5.84 18.44
CA LEU A 42 -7.75 -4.41 18.73
C LEU A 42 -8.36 -4.11 20.12
N SER A 43 -9.29 -4.95 20.59
CA SER A 43 -9.93 -4.79 21.91
C SER A 43 -9.12 -5.35 23.09
N ALA A 44 -8.14 -6.22 22.83
CA ALA A 44 -7.41 -6.94 23.88
C ALA A 44 -6.44 -6.04 24.67
N SER A 45 -5.68 -5.19 23.98
CA SER A 45 -4.73 -4.26 24.59
C SER A 45 -4.31 -3.18 23.60
N PHE A 46 -4.10 -1.95 24.07
CA PHE A 46 -3.67 -0.82 23.25
C PHE A 46 -2.39 -1.15 22.44
N TRP A 47 -1.38 -1.77 23.07
CA TRP A 47 -0.13 -2.12 22.38
C TRP A 47 -0.30 -3.22 21.34
N ILE A 48 -1.16 -4.21 21.62
CA ILE A 48 -1.50 -5.28 20.67
C ILE A 48 -2.26 -4.69 19.49
N ALA A 49 -3.16 -3.75 19.74
CA ALA A 49 -3.92 -3.04 18.73
C ALA A 49 -3.00 -2.24 17.80
N VAL A 50 -2.03 -1.50 18.36
CA VAL A 50 -1.03 -0.75 17.57
C VAL A 50 -0.18 -1.69 16.73
N ALA A 51 0.34 -2.78 17.31
CA ALA A 51 1.17 -3.74 16.60
C ALA A 51 0.40 -4.44 15.46
N ALA A 52 -0.84 -4.87 15.73
CA ALA A 52 -1.71 -5.48 14.74
C ALA A 52 -2.03 -4.51 13.60
N TYR A 53 -2.36 -3.26 13.93
CA TYR A 53 -2.64 -2.22 12.94
C TYR A 53 -1.43 -1.94 12.05
N LEU A 54 -0.23 -1.80 12.65
CA LEU A 54 1.01 -1.56 11.90
C LEU A 54 1.37 -2.74 10.99
N LEU A 55 1.26 -3.98 11.50
CA LEU A 55 1.55 -5.18 10.72
C LEU A 55 0.59 -5.31 9.54
N ILE A 56 -0.71 -5.13 9.78
CA ILE A 56 -1.73 -5.25 8.72
C ILE A 56 -1.59 -4.11 7.72
N GLY A 57 -1.38 -2.87 8.17
CA GLY A 57 -1.19 -1.72 7.28
C GLY A 57 0.07 -1.80 6.45
N ALA A 58 1.16 -2.36 7.00
CA ALA A 58 2.41 -2.60 6.26
C ALA A 58 2.29 -3.78 5.28
N LEU A 59 1.67 -4.89 5.70
CA LEU A 59 1.46 -6.07 4.85
C LEU A 59 0.40 -5.83 3.77
N ARG A 60 -0.48 -4.84 3.94
CA ARG A 60 -1.47 -4.42 2.94
C ARG A 60 -0.88 -4.15 1.56
N ALA A 61 0.31 -3.57 1.50
CA ALA A 61 1.02 -3.30 0.24
C ALA A 61 1.06 -4.52 -0.69
N PHE A 62 1.19 -5.71 -0.07
CA PHE A 62 1.26 -6.98 -0.77
C PHE A 62 -0.10 -7.47 -1.25
N THR A 63 -1.18 -7.12 -0.54
CA THR A 63 -2.48 -7.77 -0.75
C THR A 63 -3.40 -7.00 -1.70
N LEU A 64 -2.99 -5.81 -2.14
CA LEU A 64 -3.81 -4.86 -2.92
C LEU A 64 -5.14 -4.53 -2.25
N VAL A 65 -5.27 -4.84 -0.95
CA VAL A 65 -6.49 -4.61 -0.19
C VAL A 65 -6.61 -3.11 0.08
N PRO A 66 -7.79 -2.49 -0.16
CA PRO A 66 -8.00 -1.09 0.17
C PRO A 66 -7.72 -0.81 1.65
N ALA A 67 -6.87 0.18 1.96
CA ALA A 67 -6.55 0.53 3.36
C ALA A 67 -7.72 1.15 4.13
N THR A 68 -8.82 1.40 3.45
CA THR A 68 -10.07 1.83 4.06
C THR A 68 -10.56 0.81 5.10
N PHE A 69 -10.38 -0.50 4.88
CA PHE A 69 -10.90 -1.51 5.80
C PHE A 69 -10.21 -1.52 7.17
N PRO A 70 -8.86 -1.63 7.26
CA PRO A 70 -8.18 -1.54 8.55
C PRO A 70 -8.42 -0.20 9.25
N LEU A 71 -8.48 0.89 8.48
CA LEU A 71 -8.71 2.24 9.00
C LEU A 71 -10.09 2.38 9.63
N LEU A 72 -11.15 1.92 8.96
CA LEU A 72 -12.52 1.95 9.49
C LEU A 72 -12.68 1.10 10.75
N ILE A 73 -12.00 -0.05 10.82
CA ILE A 73 -12.07 -0.92 12.01
C ILE A 73 -11.28 -0.32 13.17
N ALA A 74 -10.18 0.38 12.91
CA ALA A 74 -9.34 1.02 13.93
C ALA A 74 -9.91 2.36 14.46
N MET A 75 -10.68 3.08 13.66
CA MET A 75 -11.28 4.38 14.00
C MET A 75 -11.98 4.44 15.36
N PRO A 76 -12.84 3.46 15.76
CA PRO A 76 -13.53 3.51 17.05
C PRO A 76 -12.61 3.26 18.26
N PHE A 77 -11.42 2.70 18.04
CA PHE A 77 -10.52 2.26 19.12
C PHE A 77 -9.37 3.23 19.40
N PHE A 78 -9.05 4.13 18.46
CA PHE A 78 -7.92 5.04 18.55
C PHE A 78 -8.37 6.49 18.43
N ASP A 79 -7.69 7.38 19.16
CA ASP A 79 -7.86 8.81 18.94
C ASP A 79 -7.45 9.21 17.51
N PRO A 80 -8.17 10.15 16.87
CA PRO A 80 -7.93 10.56 15.48
C PRO A 80 -6.46 10.94 15.19
N TRP A 81 -5.85 11.67 16.12
CA TRP A 81 -4.45 12.10 16.02
C TRP A 81 -3.47 10.93 16.13
N VAL A 82 -3.74 9.97 17.02
CA VAL A 82 -2.92 8.76 17.20
C VAL A 82 -3.05 7.87 15.97
N LEU A 83 -4.28 7.68 15.48
CA LEU A 83 -4.52 6.88 14.28
C LEU A 83 -3.81 7.48 13.06
N LEU A 84 -3.88 8.79 12.84
CA LEU A 84 -3.15 9.44 11.76
C LEU A 84 -1.63 9.27 11.91
N ALA A 85 -1.10 9.46 13.13
CA ALA A 85 0.32 9.29 13.43
C ALA A 85 0.82 7.85 13.21
N LEU A 86 -0.05 6.84 13.36
CA LEU A 86 0.24 5.45 13.03
C LEU A 86 0.08 5.15 11.54
N THR A 87 -0.92 5.76 10.89
CA THR A 87 -1.25 5.50 9.48
C THR A 87 -0.17 6.03 8.54
N LEU A 88 0.35 7.24 8.77
CA LEU A 88 1.40 7.85 7.94
C LEU A 88 2.67 6.99 7.79
N PRO A 89 3.31 6.50 8.88
CA PRO A 89 4.45 5.61 8.75
C PRO A 89 4.06 4.27 8.15
N CYS A 90 2.84 3.78 8.40
CA CYS A 90 2.35 2.56 7.76
C CYS A 90 2.33 2.69 6.23
N ILE A 91 1.76 3.78 5.71
CA ILE A 91 1.74 4.10 4.28
C ILE A 91 3.16 4.23 3.74
N ALA A 92 4.01 4.96 4.44
CA ALA A 92 5.39 5.15 4.03
C ALA A 92 6.12 3.81 3.91
N ILE A 93 6.03 2.95 4.92
CA ILE A 93 6.66 1.61 4.93
C ILE A 93 6.07 0.75 3.82
N SER A 94 4.74 0.67 3.74
CA SER A 94 3.98 -0.12 2.76
C SER A 94 4.36 0.25 1.31
N SER A 95 4.26 1.54 0.98
CA SER A 95 4.62 2.08 -0.35
C SER A 95 6.11 1.89 -0.68
N SER A 96 7.00 2.01 0.32
CA SER A 96 8.44 1.78 0.14
C SER A 96 8.73 0.32 -0.17
N ILE A 97 8.07 -0.61 0.52
CA ILE A 97 8.23 -2.04 0.25
C ILE A 97 7.78 -2.36 -1.17
N CYS A 98 6.63 -1.85 -1.63
CA CYS A 98 6.18 -2.01 -3.02
C CYS A 98 7.18 -1.44 -4.03
N TYR A 99 7.69 -0.23 -3.77
CA TYR A 99 8.67 0.44 -4.63
C TYR A 99 9.95 -0.40 -4.77
N PHE A 100 10.56 -0.79 -3.64
CA PHE A 100 11.81 -1.56 -3.64
C PHE A 100 11.62 -2.97 -4.16
N PHE A 101 10.46 -3.58 -3.92
CA PHE A 101 10.15 -4.90 -4.45
C PHE A 101 10.03 -4.89 -5.98
N ALA A 102 9.32 -3.89 -6.54
CA ALA A 102 9.21 -3.71 -7.99
C ALA A 102 10.58 -3.47 -8.64
N GLU A 103 11.42 -2.65 -7.99
CA GLU A 103 12.78 -2.37 -8.43
C GLU A 103 13.67 -3.63 -8.34
N ALA A 104 13.63 -4.37 -7.23
CA ALA A 104 14.47 -5.55 -7.00
C ALA A 104 14.12 -6.72 -7.95
N ILE A 105 12.87 -6.81 -8.38
CA ILE A 105 12.43 -7.83 -9.35
C ILE A 105 12.77 -7.43 -10.78
N HIS A 106 13.28 -6.21 -11.03
CA HIS A 106 13.42 -5.61 -12.35
C HIS A 106 12.19 -5.92 -13.22
N MET A 107 11.02 -5.55 -12.72
CA MET A 107 9.77 -5.72 -13.48
C MET A 107 9.78 -4.90 -14.78
N ASP A 108 10.72 -3.98 -14.95
CA ASP A 108 10.94 -3.19 -16.16
C ASP A 108 11.26 -4.11 -17.34
N GLU A 109 12.15 -5.10 -17.16
CA GLU A 109 12.48 -6.06 -18.21
C GLU A 109 11.28 -6.93 -18.62
N LEU A 110 10.43 -7.30 -17.66
CA LEU A 110 9.25 -8.14 -17.89
C LEU A 110 8.11 -7.38 -18.60
N PHE A 111 7.85 -6.13 -18.18
CA PHE A 111 6.76 -5.33 -18.75
C PHE A 111 7.17 -4.59 -20.02
N GLU A 112 8.40 -4.13 -20.17
CA GLU A 112 8.88 -3.53 -21.42
C GLU A 112 8.84 -4.56 -22.56
N HIS A 113 9.09 -5.84 -22.28
CA HIS A 113 9.03 -6.88 -23.32
C HIS A 113 7.61 -7.22 -23.76
N LYS A 114 6.61 -7.11 -22.86
CA LYS A 114 5.21 -7.47 -23.12
C LYS A 114 4.34 -6.29 -23.60
N TYR A 115 4.61 -5.08 -23.11
CA TYR A 115 3.83 -3.86 -23.41
C TYR A 115 4.73 -2.61 -23.62
N PRO A 116 5.63 -2.62 -24.62
CA PRO A 116 6.66 -1.59 -24.78
C PRO A 116 6.11 -0.17 -25.00
N LYS A 117 5.02 -0.04 -25.77
CA LYS A 117 4.46 1.29 -26.12
C LYS A 117 3.73 1.95 -24.96
N GLN A 118 2.97 1.18 -24.17
CA GLN A 118 2.26 1.69 -23.00
C GLN A 118 3.23 2.08 -21.90
N ILE A 119 4.20 1.22 -21.59
CA ILE A 119 5.20 1.47 -20.54
C ILE A 119 6.05 2.70 -20.89
N ARG A 120 6.47 2.85 -22.14
CA ARG A 120 7.28 4.01 -22.57
C ARG A 120 6.52 5.33 -22.44
N ARG A 121 5.24 5.39 -22.85
CA ARG A 121 4.39 6.58 -22.65
C ARG A 121 4.19 6.89 -21.17
N LEU A 122 3.96 5.86 -20.36
CA LEU A 122 3.77 6.01 -18.92
C LEU A 122 5.06 6.52 -18.25
N LYS A 123 6.22 6.02 -18.68
CA LYS A 123 7.55 6.47 -18.25
C LYS A 123 7.81 7.92 -18.60
N GLU A 124 7.54 8.32 -19.84
CA GLU A 124 7.68 9.71 -20.29
C GLU A 124 6.79 10.66 -19.46
N LEU A 125 5.51 10.29 -19.26
CA LEU A 125 4.58 11.07 -18.43
C LEU A 125 5.02 11.16 -16.95
N LEU A 126 5.41 10.05 -16.34
CA LEU A 126 5.87 10.01 -14.95
C LEU A 126 7.22 10.70 -14.75
N GLN A 127 8.11 10.71 -15.75
CA GLN A 127 9.36 11.46 -15.67
C GLN A 127 9.13 12.96 -15.75
N SER A 128 8.19 13.42 -16.58
CA SER A 128 7.85 14.85 -16.73
C SER A 128 6.96 15.38 -15.60
N TYR A 129 6.00 14.59 -15.09
CA TYR A 129 4.98 15.01 -14.14
C TYR A 129 4.87 14.10 -12.89
N GLN A 130 6.02 13.68 -12.37
CA GLN A 130 6.15 12.70 -11.29
C GLN A 130 5.26 13.01 -10.07
N LEU A 131 5.38 14.20 -9.48
CA LEU A 131 4.64 14.58 -8.26
C LEU A 131 3.12 14.71 -8.48
N PRO A 132 2.61 15.51 -9.45
CA PRO A 132 1.17 15.68 -9.61
C PRO A 132 0.46 14.41 -10.06
N ILE A 133 1.10 13.54 -10.85
CA ILE A 133 0.53 12.24 -11.21
C ILE A 133 0.43 11.34 -9.97
N ILE A 134 1.50 11.24 -9.18
CA ILE A 134 1.51 10.42 -7.96
C ILE A 134 0.47 10.91 -6.96
N ILE A 135 0.39 12.22 -6.72
CA ILE A 135 -0.59 12.82 -5.81
C ILE A 135 -2.01 12.60 -6.34
N GLY A 136 -2.27 12.88 -7.62
CA GLY A 136 -3.59 12.73 -8.23
C GLY A 136 -4.08 11.29 -8.22
N TRP A 137 -3.18 10.33 -8.48
CA TRP A 137 -3.51 8.91 -8.42
C TRP A 137 -3.72 8.43 -6.98
N SER A 138 -2.89 8.90 -6.03
CA SER A 138 -3.06 8.60 -4.60
C SER A 138 -4.37 9.16 -4.04
N PHE A 139 -4.92 10.20 -4.67
CA PHE A 139 -6.24 10.75 -4.35
C PHE A 139 -7.39 9.85 -4.83
N MET A 140 -7.17 9.06 -5.87
CA MET A 140 -8.16 8.06 -6.33
C MET A 140 -8.13 6.84 -5.41
N LEU A 141 -8.86 6.93 -4.29
CA LEU A 141 -9.08 5.86 -3.32
C LEU A 141 -9.66 4.56 -3.94
N PHE A 142 -10.27 4.67 -5.12
CA PHE A 142 -10.86 3.54 -5.84
C PHE A 142 -9.85 2.72 -6.64
N LEU A 143 -8.73 3.33 -7.06
CA LEU A 143 -7.66 2.57 -7.71
C LEU A 143 -6.74 1.99 -6.64
N PRO A 144 -6.17 0.79 -6.85
CA PRO A 144 -5.13 0.27 -5.97
C PRO A 144 -3.94 1.24 -6.03
N THR A 145 -3.79 2.08 -5.01
CA THR A 145 -2.67 3.02 -4.89
C THR A 145 -1.34 2.28 -4.81
N ASP A 146 -1.38 1.02 -4.39
CA ASP A 146 -0.27 0.08 -4.45
C ASP A 146 0.24 -0.12 -5.89
N LEU A 147 -0.64 -0.06 -6.90
CA LEU A 147 -0.27 -0.19 -8.32
C LEU A 147 0.65 0.93 -8.79
N ILE A 148 0.39 2.19 -8.39
CA ILE A 148 1.28 3.29 -8.75
C ILE A 148 2.63 3.17 -8.05
N CYS A 149 2.66 2.59 -6.84
CA CYS A 149 3.92 2.28 -6.15
C CYS A 149 4.75 1.25 -6.92
N TYR A 150 4.11 0.19 -7.43
CA TYR A 150 4.75 -0.79 -8.31
C TYR A 150 5.28 -0.16 -9.61
N VAL A 151 4.46 0.68 -10.26
CA VAL A 151 4.85 1.37 -11.50
C VAL A 151 6.03 2.31 -11.24
N CYS A 152 6.01 3.08 -10.15
CA CYS A 152 7.09 4.00 -9.82
C CYS A 152 8.41 3.28 -9.50
N GLY A 153 8.34 2.16 -8.77
CA GLY A 153 9.51 1.31 -8.49
C GLY A 153 10.07 0.65 -9.74
N THR A 154 9.19 0.16 -10.61
CA THR A 154 9.57 -0.41 -11.92
C THR A 154 10.30 0.62 -12.78
N LEU A 155 9.80 1.85 -12.82
CA LEU A 155 10.36 2.94 -13.63
C LEU A 155 11.55 3.65 -12.95
N LYS A 156 11.96 3.20 -11.76
CA LYS A 156 13.05 3.78 -10.95
C LYS A 156 12.91 5.30 -10.78
N ILE A 157 11.69 5.75 -10.50
CA ILE A 157 11.41 7.17 -10.21
C ILE A 157 12.10 7.54 -8.89
N ASN A 158 12.53 8.80 -8.74
CA ASN A 158 13.24 9.21 -7.53
C ASN A 158 12.43 8.91 -6.24
N TYR A 159 12.94 7.98 -5.42
CA TYR A 159 12.28 7.49 -4.21
C TYR A 159 11.81 8.60 -3.27
N LYS A 160 12.61 9.66 -3.08
CA LYS A 160 12.24 10.77 -2.19
C LYS A 160 11.00 11.52 -2.69
N LYS A 161 10.94 11.79 -4.01
CA LYS A 161 9.79 12.46 -4.63
C LYS A 161 8.56 11.57 -4.62
N PHE A 162 8.75 10.28 -4.89
CA PHE A 162 7.69 9.28 -4.83
C PHE A 162 7.07 9.20 -3.43
N LEU A 163 7.90 8.97 -2.40
CA LEU A 163 7.45 8.84 -1.02
C LEU A 163 6.74 10.11 -0.55
N PHE A 164 7.27 11.28 -0.89
CA PHE A 164 6.64 12.55 -0.55
C PHE A 164 5.27 12.71 -1.24
N GLY A 165 5.16 12.35 -2.51
CA GLY A 165 3.89 12.40 -3.25
C GLY A 165 2.83 11.46 -2.66
N VAL A 166 3.21 10.22 -2.33
CA VAL A 166 2.30 9.23 -1.73
C VAL A 166 1.88 9.66 -0.33
N VAL A 167 2.82 10.05 0.53
CA VAL A 167 2.52 10.49 1.90
C VAL A 167 1.61 11.71 1.90
N ILE A 168 1.79 12.66 0.99
CA ILE A 168 0.87 13.80 0.87
C ILE A 168 -0.49 13.36 0.34
N GLY A 169 -0.53 12.61 -0.77
CA GLY A 169 -1.78 12.19 -1.40
C GLY A 169 -2.61 11.30 -0.49
N GLU A 170 -2.07 10.14 -0.13
CA GLU A 170 -2.74 9.20 0.76
C GLU A 170 -2.93 9.77 2.16
N GLY A 171 -1.92 10.46 2.71
CA GLY A 171 -2.04 11.05 4.05
C GLY A 171 -3.14 12.11 4.15
N THR A 172 -3.34 12.93 3.10
CA THR A 172 -4.45 13.89 3.04
C THR A 172 -5.80 13.17 2.99
N VAL A 173 -5.90 12.13 2.17
CA VAL A 173 -7.13 11.34 2.05
C VAL A 173 -7.46 10.65 3.37
N TYR A 174 -6.51 9.91 3.96
CA TYR A 174 -6.75 9.22 5.23
C TYR A 174 -6.98 10.19 6.38
N GLY A 175 -6.28 11.32 6.43
CA GLY A 175 -6.57 12.38 7.38
C GLY A 175 -8.02 12.84 7.26
N THR A 176 -8.48 13.13 6.05
CA THR A 176 -9.88 13.52 5.80
C THR A 176 -10.85 12.44 6.27
N TYR A 177 -10.59 11.17 5.95
CA TYR A 177 -11.43 10.05 6.41
C TYR A 177 -11.46 9.93 7.93
N ILE A 178 -10.30 10.00 8.61
CA ILE A 178 -10.19 9.88 10.07
C ILE A 178 -10.98 10.97 10.77
N PHE A 179 -10.78 12.24 10.39
CA PHE A 179 -11.48 13.35 11.02
C PHE A 179 -12.97 13.41 10.66
N LEU A 180 -13.34 13.06 9.42
CA LEU A 180 -14.74 13.00 9.02
C LEU A 180 -15.48 11.83 9.70
N GLY A 181 -14.81 10.69 9.84
CA GLY A 181 -15.33 9.51 10.54
C GLY A 181 -15.54 9.77 12.02
N ASP A 182 -14.58 10.42 12.69
CA ASP A 182 -14.71 10.83 14.09
C ASP A 182 -15.88 11.80 14.29
N TRP A 183 -16.03 12.79 13.41
CA TRP A 183 -17.17 13.72 13.44
C TRP A 183 -18.51 13.02 13.25
N ALA A 184 -18.58 12.02 12.36
CA ALA A 184 -19.79 11.25 12.11
C ALA A 184 -20.13 10.25 13.23
N LEU A 185 -19.13 9.69 13.90
CA LEU A 185 -19.29 8.70 14.99
C LEU A 185 -19.63 9.34 16.35
N ARG A 186 -19.20 10.59 16.59
CA ARG A 186 -19.42 11.32 17.85
C ARG A 186 -20.67 12.21 17.86
N ARG A 187 -21.46 12.20 16.79
CA ARG A 187 -22.72 12.96 16.67
C ARG A 187 -23.92 12.04 16.80
#